data_AF-A0A1D6M515-F1
#
_entry.id   AF-A0A1D6M515-F1
#
_cell.length_a   1.000
_cell.length_b   1.000
_cell.length_c   1.000
_cell.angle_alpha   90.00
_cell.angle_beta   90.00
_cell.angle_gamma   90.00
#
_symmetry.space_group_name_H-M   'P 1'
#
loop_
_entity.id
_entity.type
_entity.pdbx_description
1 polymer ?
#
loop_
_entity_poly.entity_id
_entity_poly.type
_entity_poly.pdbx_seq_one_letter_code
_entity_poly.pdbx_strand_id
1 'polypeptide(L)'
;MPAVRRLAGVPLRLSRAPRPHRGPSHVCGQRGLFRLRSPTIFVPACLWDLVERLFEVHRRAMDQSELNHNLVPLEVREEYELRRDLKVRAFRTYHAIPSQGYVIYSVKQKLKQEFIGLPGSEIKRLKLSGVEVCLAWWL
;
A
#
# COMPACT_ATOMS: atom_id res chain seq x y z
N MET A 1 -18.35 11.28 -8.60
CA MET A 1 -17.27 10.41 -9.14
C MET A 1 -15.92 10.92 -8.62
N PRO A 2 -15.23 10.23 -7.69
CA PRO A 2 -13.90 10.64 -7.26
C PRO A 2 -12.96 10.55 -8.46
N ALA A 3 -12.16 11.58 -8.69
CA ALA A 3 -11.06 11.50 -9.65
C ALA A 3 -9.99 10.59 -9.04
N VAL A 4 -10.13 9.28 -9.28
CA VAL A 4 -9.10 8.28 -8.99
C VAL A 4 -7.93 8.60 -9.90
N ARG A 5 -6.98 9.42 -9.43
CA ARG A 5 -5.71 9.57 -10.12
C ARG A 5 -4.94 8.28 -9.86
N ARG A 6 -4.99 7.36 -10.83
CA ARG A 6 -4.11 6.19 -10.91
C ARG A 6 -2.68 6.72 -10.89
N LEU A 7 -2.02 6.69 -9.74
CA LEU A 7 -0.60 7.00 -9.68
C LEU A 7 0.13 5.77 -10.19
N ALA A 8 0.72 5.93 -11.37
CA ALA A 8 1.69 5.00 -11.94
C ALA A 8 2.93 4.97 -11.02
N GLY A 9 2.94 4.02 -10.09
CA GLY A 9 4.11 3.64 -9.32
C GLY A 9 4.00 2.15 -9.10
N VAL A 10 4.80 1.38 -9.84
CA VAL A 10 4.69 -0.09 -10.00
C VAL A 10 4.48 -0.79 -8.65
N PRO A 11 3.25 -1.23 -8.32
CA PRO A 11 3.02 -2.09 -7.18
C PRO A 11 3.44 -3.51 -7.60
N LEU A 12 4.30 -4.16 -6.82
CA LEU A 12 4.75 -5.52 -7.07
C LEU A 12 3.52 -6.44 -7.19
N ARG A 13 3.27 -6.93 -8.40
CA ARG A 13 2.10 -7.71 -8.78
C ARG A 13 2.34 -9.17 -8.36
N LEU A 14 1.75 -9.61 -7.25
CA LEU A 14 1.78 -11.04 -6.86
C LEU A 14 0.70 -11.89 -7.54
N SER A 15 -0.10 -11.35 -8.47
CA SER A 15 -1.14 -12.14 -9.13
C SER A 15 -0.64 -13.04 -10.27
N ARG A 16 0.51 -12.69 -10.90
CA ARG A 16 1.24 -13.51 -11.90
C ARG A 16 2.49 -12.74 -12.31
N ALA A 17 3.67 -13.16 -11.89
CA ALA A 17 4.91 -12.64 -12.47
C ALA A 17 5.03 -13.22 -13.89
N PRO A 18 5.14 -12.42 -14.98
CA PRO A 18 5.38 -12.95 -16.32
C PRO A 18 6.79 -13.54 -16.47
N ARG A 19 7.63 -13.38 -15.44
CA ARG A 19 9.05 -13.73 -15.43
C ARG A 19 9.47 -14.14 -14.01
N PRO A 20 9.92 -15.39 -13.79
CA PRO A 20 10.24 -15.92 -12.45
C PRO A 20 11.43 -15.21 -11.77
N HIS A 21 12.19 -14.39 -12.50
CA HIS A 21 13.39 -13.71 -12.03
C HIS A 21 13.14 -12.35 -11.33
N ARG A 22 11.92 -11.80 -11.34
CA ARG A 22 11.56 -10.59 -10.55
C ARG A 22 10.66 -10.93 -9.36
N GLY A 23 11.11 -11.88 -8.55
CA GLY A 23 10.46 -12.22 -7.29
C GLY A 23 10.67 -11.16 -6.19
N PRO A 24 9.97 -11.29 -5.05
CA PRO A 24 10.13 -10.42 -3.89
C PRO A 24 11.57 -10.33 -3.38
N SER A 25 12.31 -11.42 -3.41
CA SER A 25 13.73 -11.50 -3.04
C SER A 25 14.62 -10.60 -3.91
N HIS A 26 14.41 -10.63 -5.23
CA HIS A 26 15.17 -9.78 -6.17
C HIS A 26 14.96 -8.28 -5.91
N VAL A 27 13.72 -7.87 -5.60
CA VAL A 27 13.40 -6.48 -5.26
C VAL A 27 14.07 -6.05 -3.95
N CYS A 28 14.09 -6.94 -2.95
CA CYS A 28 14.77 -6.67 -1.68
C CYS A 28 16.28 -6.55 -1.87
N GLY A 29 16.90 -7.46 -2.64
CA GLY A 29 18.34 -7.45 -2.94
C GLY A 29 18.79 -6.19 -3.69
N GLN A 30 18.04 -5.78 -4.72
CA GLN A 30 18.32 -4.51 -5.43
C GLN A 30 18.23 -3.29 -4.51
N ARG A 31 17.21 -3.22 -3.66
CA ARG A 31 17.05 -2.09 -2.73
C ARG A 31 18.15 -2.07 -1.66
N GLY A 32 18.60 -3.23 -1.20
CA GLY A 32 19.77 -3.37 -0.33
C GLY A 32 21.04 -2.84 -0.99
N LEU A 33 21.30 -3.22 -2.25
CA LEU A 33 22.47 -2.76 -3.01
C LEU A 33 22.49 -1.24 -3.17
N PHE A 34 21.34 -0.62 -3.46
CA PHE A 34 21.20 0.83 -3.60
C PHE A 34 20.95 1.56 -2.27
N ARG A 35 21.06 0.87 -1.11
CA ARG A 35 20.78 1.42 0.23
C ARG A 35 19.44 2.18 0.33
N LEU A 36 18.45 1.74 -0.44
CA LEU A 36 17.11 2.31 -0.43
C LEU A 36 16.34 1.78 0.79
N ARG A 37 15.34 2.56 1.25
CA ARG A 37 14.42 2.11 2.32
C ARG A 37 13.89 0.71 2.01
N SER A 38 13.73 -0.15 3.00
CA SER A 38 13.15 -1.48 2.84
C SER A 38 11.78 -1.45 2.14
N PRO A 39 11.47 -2.38 1.23
CA PRO A 39 10.17 -2.49 0.60
C PRO A 39 9.11 -3.00 1.59
N THR A 40 7.88 -2.49 1.46
CA THR A 40 6.68 -3.08 2.07
C THR A 40 6.02 -4.01 1.07
N ILE A 41 5.74 -5.24 1.48
CA ILE A 41 5.18 -6.29 0.64
C ILE A 41 3.87 -6.73 1.26
N PHE A 42 2.78 -6.58 0.51
CA PHE A 42 1.45 -7.02 0.94
C PHE A 42 1.21 -8.44 0.45
N VAL A 43 0.73 -9.30 1.35
CA VAL A 43 0.41 -10.70 1.08
C VAL A 43 -0.96 -11.05 1.66
N PRO A 44 -1.70 -12.00 1.06
CA PRO A 44 -2.84 -12.63 1.73
C PRO A 44 -2.39 -13.18 3.10
N ALA A 45 -3.18 -13.03 4.16
CA ALA A 45 -2.75 -13.52 5.47
C ALA A 45 -2.56 -15.05 5.47
N CYS A 46 -3.36 -15.78 4.69
CA CYS A 46 -3.21 -17.22 4.49
C CYS A 46 -1.88 -17.65 3.83
N LEU A 47 -1.17 -16.75 3.15
CA LEU A 47 0.12 -17.03 2.51
C LEU A 47 1.30 -16.46 3.28
N TRP A 48 1.06 -15.77 4.40
CA TRP A 48 2.10 -15.04 5.14
C TRP A 48 3.23 -15.97 5.59
N ASP A 49 2.90 -17.09 6.24
CA ASP A 49 3.88 -18.08 6.71
C ASP A 49 4.73 -18.66 5.58
N LEU A 50 4.09 -18.93 4.43
CA LEU A 50 4.78 -19.50 3.26
C LEU A 50 5.79 -18.50 2.66
N VAL A 51 5.41 -17.23 2.58
CA VAL A 51 6.27 -16.18 2.05
C VAL A 51 7.42 -15.87 3.01
N GLU A 52 7.16 -15.87 4.32
CA GLU A 52 8.20 -15.70 5.34
C GLU A 52 9.26 -16.82 5.27
N ARG A 53 8.82 -18.08 5.21
CA ARG A 53 9.71 -19.24 5.03
C ARG A 53 10.51 -19.14 3.73
N LEU A 54 9.91 -18.67 2.63
CA LEU A 54 10.62 -18.46 1.38
C LEU A 54 11.76 -17.45 1.53
N PHE A 55 11.53 -16.35 2.24
CA PHE A 55 12.56 -15.36 2.53
C PHE A 55 13.65 -15.90 3.46
N GLU A 56 13.29 -16.74 4.42
CA GLU A 56 14.27 -17.38 5.31
C GLU A 56 15.18 -18.35 4.54
N VAL A 57 14.60 -19.22 3.70
CA VAL A 57 15.37 -20.15 2.86
C VAL A 57 16.31 -19.36 1.93
N HIS A 58 15.83 -18.29 1.30
CA HIS A 58 16.66 -17.47 0.43
C HIS A 58 17.83 -16.79 1.16
N ARG A 59 17.58 -16.28 2.38
CA ARG A 59 18.61 -15.69 3.24
C ARG A 59 19.67 -16.73 3.62
N ARG A 60 19.26 -17.90 4.11
CA ARG A 60 20.18 -18.93 4.61
C ARG A 60 20.93 -19.69 3.52
N ALA A 61 20.27 -20.02 2.41
CA ALA A 61 20.78 -20.99 1.44
C ALA A 61 21.37 -20.37 0.16
N MET A 62 21.02 -19.13 -0.19
CA MET A 62 21.43 -18.55 -1.49
C MET A 62 22.40 -17.39 -1.35
N ASP A 63 22.02 -16.35 -0.61
CA ASP A 63 22.66 -15.04 -0.79
C ASP A 63 23.31 -14.48 0.49
N GLN A 64 23.05 -15.09 1.66
CA GLN A 64 23.48 -14.65 3.00
C GLN A 64 23.23 -13.16 3.31
N SER A 65 22.47 -12.48 2.45
CA SER A 65 22.27 -11.05 2.45
C SER A 65 21.04 -10.70 3.28
N GLU A 66 21.13 -9.60 4.03
CA GLU A 66 20.02 -9.06 4.80
C GLU A 66 18.96 -8.50 3.84
N LEU A 67 18.05 -9.36 3.38
CA LEU A 67 16.88 -8.98 2.60
C LEU A 67 15.86 -8.28 3.50
N ASN A 68 16.19 -7.08 3.98
CA ASN A 68 15.31 -6.30 4.85
C ASN A 68 14.01 -5.95 4.12
N HIS A 69 12.89 -6.50 4.57
CA HIS A 69 11.55 -6.26 4.03
C HIS A 69 10.53 -6.14 5.16
N ASN A 70 9.44 -5.42 4.90
CA ASN A 70 8.29 -5.40 5.78
C ASN A 70 7.16 -6.21 5.14
N LEU A 71 6.85 -7.38 5.69
CA LEU A 71 5.77 -8.24 5.22
C LEU A 71 4.49 -7.90 5.98
N VAL A 72 3.49 -7.41 5.26
CA VAL A 72 2.19 -7.01 5.84
C VAL A 72 1.12 -7.99 5.36
N PRO A 73 0.56 -8.82 6.25
CA PRO A 73 -0.63 -9.59 5.93
C PRO A 73 -1.81 -8.64 5.75
N LEU A 74 -2.60 -8.83 4.69
CA LEU A 74 -3.78 -8.02 4.42
C LEU A 74 -4.90 -8.93 3.94
N GLU A 75 -6.00 -8.96 4.67
CA GLU A 75 -7.20 -9.71 4.29
C GLU A 75 -8.08 -8.95 3.31
N VAL A 76 -8.93 -9.70 2.61
CA VAL A 76 -9.85 -9.11 1.64
C VAL A 76 -10.81 -8.16 2.35
N ARG A 77 -10.96 -6.94 1.80
CA ARG A 77 -11.70 -5.79 2.37
C ARG A 77 -10.98 -5.04 3.50
N GLU A 78 -9.80 -5.48 3.93
CA GLU A 78 -8.98 -4.66 4.83
C GLU A 78 -8.29 -3.52 4.09
N GLU A 79 -8.12 -2.41 4.80
CA GLU A 79 -7.37 -1.25 4.35
C GLU A 79 -6.10 -1.08 5.17
N TYR A 80 -5.00 -0.79 4.49
CA TYR A 80 -3.73 -0.44 5.11
C TYR A 80 -3.32 0.98 4.74
N GLU A 81 -3.06 1.81 5.74
CA GLU A 81 -2.55 3.16 5.55
C GLU A 81 -1.04 3.12 5.33
N LEU A 82 -0.60 3.30 4.09
CA LEU A 82 0.82 3.35 3.76
C LEU A 82 1.41 4.73 4.12
N ARG A 83 0.63 5.79 3.91
CA ARG A 83 0.90 7.18 4.30
C ARG A 83 -0.43 7.88 4.58
N ARG A 84 -0.39 9.05 5.25
CA ARG A 84 -1.57 9.87 5.58
C ARG A 84 -2.54 10.09 4.42
N ASP A 85 -2.03 10.19 3.21
CA ASP A 85 -2.78 10.45 1.98
C ASP A 85 -2.85 9.25 1.04
N LEU A 86 -2.32 8.08 1.42
CA LEU A 86 -2.16 6.91 0.56
C LEU A 86 -2.57 5.63 1.27
N LYS A 87 -3.65 5.02 0.77
CA LYS A 87 -4.21 3.79 1.29
C LYS A 87 -4.09 2.64 0.29
N VAL A 88 -4.00 1.44 0.82
CA VAL A 88 -4.01 0.18 0.07
C VAL A 88 -5.22 -0.62 0.53
N ARG A 89 -6.01 -1.13 -0.40
CA ARG A 89 -7.15 -2.02 -0.08
C ARG A 89 -7.05 -3.31 -0.87
N ALA A 90 -7.21 -4.43 -0.19
CA ALA A 90 -7.30 -5.74 -0.84
C ALA A 90 -8.74 -6.01 -1.32
N PHE A 91 -8.86 -6.61 -2.50
CA PHE A 91 -10.14 -7.04 -3.06
C PHE A 91 -10.04 -8.47 -3.58
N ARG A 92 -11.18 -9.18 -3.56
CA ARG A 92 -11.25 -10.57 -4.03
C ARG A 92 -11.05 -10.62 -5.54
N THR A 93 -10.17 -11.49 -6.01
CA THR A 93 -10.10 -11.89 -7.42
C THR A 93 -10.76 -13.26 -7.59
N TYR A 94 -11.34 -13.48 -8.76
CA TYR A 94 -11.93 -14.78 -9.10
C TYR A 94 -10.87 -15.61 -9.82
N HIS A 95 -10.26 -16.55 -9.09
CA HIS A 95 -9.30 -17.49 -9.62
C HIS A 95 -9.43 -18.86 -8.92
N ALA A 96 -8.88 -19.92 -9.52
CA ALA A 96 -8.97 -21.29 -9.03
C ALA A 96 -8.20 -21.51 -7.71
N ILE A 97 -7.24 -20.63 -7.43
CA ILE A 97 -6.40 -20.63 -6.23
C ILE A 97 -6.71 -19.35 -5.45
N PRO A 98 -6.62 -19.36 -4.09
CA PRO A 98 -6.72 -18.14 -3.29
C PRO A 98 -5.85 -17.02 -3.87
N SER A 99 -6.53 -15.98 -4.35
CA SER A 99 -5.91 -14.84 -5.00
C SER A 99 -6.63 -13.58 -4.54
N GLN A 100 -5.85 -12.52 -4.38
CA GLN A 100 -6.39 -11.19 -4.11
C GLN A 100 -5.69 -10.16 -4.98
N GLY A 101 -6.44 -9.12 -5.32
CA GLY A 101 -5.93 -7.92 -5.93
C GLY A 101 -5.74 -6.83 -4.89
N TYR A 102 -4.92 -5.84 -5.23
CA TYR A 102 -4.72 -4.66 -4.39
C TYR A 102 -5.00 -3.40 -5.20
N VAL A 103 -5.72 -2.45 -4.59
CA VAL A 103 -5.88 -1.10 -5.12
C VAL A 103 -5.11 -0.15 -4.21
N ILE A 104 -4.23 0.65 -4.81
CA ILE A 104 -3.57 1.77 -4.14
C ILE A 104 -4.28 3.04 -4.58
N TYR A 105 -4.75 3.83 -3.62
CA TYR A 105 -5.48 5.07 -3.90
C TYR A 105 -5.05 6.19 -2.95
N SER A 106 -5.03 7.41 -3.47
CA SER A 106 -4.72 8.60 -2.68
C SER A 106 -6.01 9.25 -2.18
N VAL A 107 -6.09 9.48 -0.87
CA VAL A 107 -7.19 10.18 -0.22
C VAL A 107 -6.85 11.65 -0.14
N LYS A 108 -7.58 12.47 -0.88
CA LYS A 108 -7.47 13.92 -0.81
C LYS A 108 -8.70 14.49 -0.13
N GLN A 109 -8.46 15.16 0.99
CA GLN A 109 -9.49 15.95 1.64
C GLN A 109 -9.79 17.17 0.79
N LYS A 110 -11.07 17.33 0.41
CA LYS A 110 -11.55 18.51 -0.29
C LYS A 110 -12.33 19.37 0.69
N LEU A 111 -12.19 20.68 0.57
CA LEU A 111 -12.95 21.64 1.36
C LEU A 111 -14.45 21.48 1.05
N LYS A 112 -15.31 21.58 2.07
CA LYS A 112 -16.76 21.64 1.86
C LYS A 112 -17.11 22.90 1.08
N GLN A 113 -18.16 22.81 0.27
CA GLN A 113 -18.58 23.88 -0.63
C GLN A 113 -18.94 25.17 0.13
N GLU A 114 -19.46 25.03 1.35
CA GLU A 114 -19.81 26.09 2.30
C GLU A 114 -18.61 26.94 2.78
N PHE A 115 -17.38 26.43 2.68
CA PHE A 115 -16.18 27.15 3.09
C PHE A 115 -15.34 27.66 1.91
N ILE A 116 -15.82 27.46 0.67
CA ILE A 116 -15.15 27.96 -0.54
C ILE A 116 -15.36 29.48 -0.62
N GLY A 117 -14.28 30.25 -0.47
CA GLY A 117 -14.30 31.71 -0.51
C GLY A 117 -14.01 32.38 0.84
N LEU A 118 -13.98 31.62 1.94
CA LEU A 118 -13.53 32.15 3.23
C LEU A 118 -12.00 32.36 3.26
N PRO A 119 -11.51 33.38 3.99
CA PRO A 119 -10.09 33.58 4.17
C PRO A 119 -9.46 32.39 4.92
N GLY A 120 -8.24 32.02 4.54
CA GLY A 120 -7.57 30.83 5.09
C GLY A 120 -7.35 30.87 6.62
N SER A 121 -7.28 32.06 7.21
CA SER A 121 -7.23 32.27 8.66
C SER A 121 -8.49 31.75 9.37
N GLU A 122 -9.65 31.95 8.77
CA GLU A 122 -10.95 31.56 9.30
C GLU A 122 -11.18 30.06 9.15
N ILE A 123 -10.77 29.48 8.02
CA ILE A 123 -10.76 28.01 7.81
C ILE A 123 -9.85 27.33 8.85
N LYS A 124 -8.68 27.91 9.15
CA LYS A 124 -7.77 27.39 10.18
C LYS A 124 -8.41 27.45 11.57
N ARG A 125 -9.08 28.56 11.91
CA ARG A 125 -9.82 28.73 13.17
C ARG A 125 -10.93 27.69 13.31
N LEU A 126 -11.72 27.49 12.25
CA LEU A 126 -12.78 26.48 12.20
C LEU A 126 -12.24 25.06 12.43
N LYS A 127 -11.13 24.71 11.78
CA LYS A 127 -10.46 23.43 11.97
C LYS A 127 -9.95 23.24 13.42
N LEU A 128 -9.41 24.30 14.03
CA LEU A 128 -8.95 24.28 15.43
C LEU A 128 -10.11 24.19 16.44
N SER A 129 -11.26 24.78 16.12
CA SER A 129 -12.49 24.66 16.92
C SER A 129 -13.19 23.29 16.78
N GLY A 130 -12.59 22.33 16.07
CA GLY A 130 -13.13 20.99 15.89
C GLY A 130 -14.21 20.89 14.80
N VAL A 131 -14.45 21.96 14.04
CA VAL A 131 -15.41 21.94 12.93
C VAL A 131 -14.79 21.22 11.73
N GLU A 132 -15.51 20.24 11.22
CA GLU A 132 -15.08 19.46 10.07
C GLU A 132 -15.20 20.28 8.78
N VAL A 133 -14.11 20.96 8.42
CA VAL A 133 -13.99 21.82 7.22
C VAL A 133 -13.79 21.05 5.92
N CYS A 134 -13.33 19.80 6.02
CA CYS A 134 -13.12 18.92 4.87
C CYS A 134 -14.29 17.96 4.70
N LEU A 135 -14.55 17.53 3.48
CA LEU A 135 -15.48 16.44 3.20
C LEU A 135 -14.91 15.14 3.79
N ALA A 136 -15.54 14.61 4.85
CA ALA A 136 -15.35 13.23 5.26
C ALA A 136 -16.15 12.33 4.33
N TRP A 137 -15.44 11.66 3.44
CA TRP A 137 -16.01 10.59 2.64
C TRP A 137 -15.86 9.29 3.43
N TRP A 138 -16.87 8.97 4.25
CA TRP A 138 -17.06 7.59 4.70
C TRP A 138 -17.57 6.78 3.51
N LEU A 139 -16.78 5.78 3.09
CA LEU A 139 -17.21 4.70 2.19
C LEU A 139 -17.39 3.43 3.00
#